data_AF-A0ABD0PF33-F1
#
_entry.id   AF-A0ABD0PF33-F1
#
_cell.length_a   1.000
_cell.length_b   1.000
_cell.length_c   1.000
_cell.angle_alpha   90.00
_cell.angle_beta   90.00
_cell.angle_gamma   90.00
#
_symmetry.space_group_name_H-M   'P 1'
#
loop_
_entity.id
_entity.type
_entity.pdbx_description
1 polymer ?
#
loop_
_entity_poly.entity_id
_entity_poly.type
_entity_poly.pdbx_seq_one_letter_code
_entity_poly.pdbx_strand_id
1 'polypeptide(L)'
;MNKKPFLIVLGLALVFEGAQCQDHEVFVAHGSVAVLPCVDETSALSHPTAVYWSRIVGNALKTVWRREKTGLEFRPVRDPPRANCPVPNFGKADYSLHITETTFEDGG
;
A
#
# COMPACT_ATOMS: atom_id res chain seq x y z
N MET A 1 11.96 -44.78 -37.44
CA MET A 1 12.63 -44.11 -36.30
C MET A 1 13.16 -42.77 -36.83
N ASN A 2 12.42 -41.66 -36.85
CA ASN A 2 11.81 -40.85 -35.78
C ASN A 2 12.81 -40.33 -34.74
N LYS A 3 13.26 -39.06 -34.87
CA LYS A 3 13.50 -38.12 -33.76
C LYS A 3 13.36 -36.68 -34.30
N LYS A 4 12.31 -35.95 -33.90
CA LYS A 4 12.23 -34.50 -34.08
C LYS A 4 12.80 -33.83 -32.82
N PRO A 5 13.64 -32.79 -32.94
CA PRO A 5 14.17 -32.09 -31.77
C PRO A 5 13.04 -31.33 -31.07
N PHE A 6 12.84 -31.63 -29.79
CA PHE A 6 11.86 -30.98 -28.93
C PHE A 6 12.60 -29.86 -28.19
N LEU A 7 12.37 -28.60 -28.59
CA LEU A 7 12.91 -27.43 -27.92
C LEU A 7 12.04 -27.13 -26.70
N ILE A 8 12.57 -27.38 -25.50
CA ILE A 8 11.95 -26.98 -24.24
C ILE A 8 12.46 -25.58 -23.91
N VAL A 9 11.59 -24.58 -24.05
CA VAL A 9 11.86 -23.21 -23.58
C VAL A 9 11.49 -23.17 -22.10
N LEU A 10 12.50 -23.11 -21.23
CA LEU A 10 12.31 -22.94 -19.79
C LEU A 10 12.10 -21.44 -19.52
N GLY A 11 10.84 -21.01 -19.39
CA GLY A 11 10.50 -19.64 -19.02
C GLY A 11 10.72 -19.41 -17.52
N LEU A 12 11.67 -18.54 -17.16
CA LEU A 12 11.83 -18.07 -15.78
C LEU A 12 10.77 -17.00 -15.51
N ALA A 13 9.75 -17.31 -14.72
CA ALA A 13 8.81 -16.32 -14.21
C ALA A 13 9.41 -15.66 -12.96
N LEU A 14 9.90 -14.43 -13.08
CA LEU A 14 10.29 -13.62 -11.93
C LEU A 14 9.02 -13.01 -11.33
N VAL A 15 8.61 -13.48 -10.16
CA VAL A 15 7.56 -12.86 -9.37
C VAL A 15 8.22 -11.75 -8.55
N PHE A 16 7.98 -10.49 -8.92
CA PHE A 16 8.36 -9.36 -8.09
C PHE A 16 7.28 -9.20 -7.01
N GLU A 17 7.47 -9.84 -5.86
CA GLU A 17 6.71 -9.48 -4.66
C GLU A 17 7.22 -8.13 -4.18
N GLY A 18 6.32 -7.16 -4.02
CA GLY A 18 6.63 -5.91 -3.35
C GLY A 18 6.97 -6.19 -1.87
N ALA A 19 7.72 -5.30 -1.23
CA ALA A 19 7.93 -5.38 0.20
C ALA A 19 6.57 -5.28 0.93
N GLN A 20 6.25 -6.27 1.77
CA GLN A 20 5.09 -6.23 2.63
C GLN A 20 5.47 -5.50 3.93
N CYS A 21 4.79 -4.39 4.24
CA CYS A 21 4.91 -3.72 5.54
C CYS A 21 4.50 -4.69 6.65
N GLN A 22 5.14 -4.58 7.83
CA GLN A 22 4.75 -5.40 8.99
C GLN A 22 3.31 -5.09 9.41
N ASP A 23 2.58 -6.13 9.80
CA ASP A 23 1.22 -5.97 10.32
C ASP A 23 1.29 -5.37 11.74
N HIS A 24 0.63 -4.23 11.93
CA HIS A 24 0.55 -3.54 13.21
C HIS A 24 -0.91 -3.31 13.61
N GLU A 25 -1.30 -3.78 14.79
CA GLU A 25 -2.57 -3.42 15.40
C GLU A 25 -2.45 -2.04 16.06
N VAL A 26 -3.42 -1.16 15.77
CA VAL A 26 -3.46 0.20 16.31
C VAL A 26 -4.80 0.44 16.98
N PHE A 27 -4.76 0.77 18.27
CA PHE A 27 -5.95 1.13 19.06
C PHE A 27 -6.04 2.64 19.19
N VAL A 28 -7.16 3.20 18.75
CA VAL A 28 -7.37 4.64 18.65
C VAL A 28 -8.72 5.03 19.23
N ALA A 29 -8.78 6.23 19.82
CA ALA A 29 -10.03 6.76 20.35
C ALA A 29 -10.95 7.23 19.22
N HIS A 30 -12.26 7.08 19.40
CA HIS A 30 -13.25 7.63 18.48
C HIS A 30 -13.09 9.16 18.33
N GLY A 31 -13.11 9.66 17.09
CA GLY A 31 -12.91 11.07 16.75
C GLY A 31 -11.46 11.55 16.76
N SER A 32 -10.50 10.68 17.12
CA SER A 32 -9.07 11.02 17.10
C SER A 32 -8.45 10.81 15.70
N VAL A 33 -7.11 10.85 15.62
CA VAL A 33 -6.36 10.53 14.40
C VAL A 33 -5.72 9.16 14.58
N ALA A 34 -6.07 8.22 13.71
CA ALA A 34 -5.38 6.95 13.60
C ALA A 34 -4.14 7.09 12.72
N VAL A 35 -3.03 6.48 13.13
CA VAL A 35 -1.80 6.40 12.33
C VAL A 35 -1.44 4.94 12.16
N LEU A 36 -1.61 4.43 10.93
CA LEU A 36 -1.21 3.08 10.56
C LEU A 36 0.23 3.12 10.02
N PRO A 37 1.21 2.56 10.74
CA PRO A 37 2.61 2.67 10.36
C PRO A 37 2.90 1.82 9.12
N CYS A 38 3.65 2.40 8.17
CA CYS A 38 4.27 1.63 7.09
C CYS A 38 5.58 2.33 6.72
N VAL A 39 6.67 1.80 7.26
CA VAL A 39 8.02 2.31 7.05
C VAL A 39 8.77 1.29 6.19
N ASP A 40 9.29 1.74 5.05
CA ASP A 40 10.07 0.93 4.12
C ASP A 40 11.53 1.40 4.17
N GLU A 41 12.31 0.90 5.13
CA GLU A 41 13.71 1.29 5.30
C GLU A 41 14.56 1.08 4.04
N THR A 42 14.18 0.15 3.16
CA THR A 42 14.81 -0.09 1.87
C THR A 42 14.50 0.99 0.83
N SER A 43 13.33 1.62 0.89
CA SER A 43 12.98 2.75 0.01
C SER A 43 13.77 4.03 0.30
N ALA A 44 14.31 4.20 1.51
CA ALA A 44 15.13 5.37 1.87
C ALA A 44 16.40 5.48 1.00
N LEU A 45 16.83 4.36 0.42
CA LEU A 45 18.05 4.24 -0.39
C LEU A 45 17.75 4.08 -1.90
N SER A 46 16.49 4.02 -2.31
CA SER A 46 16.10 3.68 -3.68
C SER A 46 14.99 4.58 -4.27
N HIS A 47 14.71 4.39 -5.56
CA HIS A 47 13.78 5.20 -6.37
C HIS A 47 12.37 5.33 -5.76
N PRO A 48 11.55 6.30 -6.22
CA PRO A 48 10.20 6.51 -5.68
C PRO A 48 9.35 5.23 -5.68
N THR A 49 8.90 4.81 -4.49
CA THR A 49 8.00 3.66 -4.31
C THR A 49 6.55 4.05 -4.58
N ALA A 50 5.80 3.15 -5.24
CA ALA A 50 4.35 3.27 -5.33
C ALA A 50 3.73 2.65 -4.07
N VAL A 51 2.80 3.35 -3.45
CA VAL A 51 2.23 2.99 -2.16
C VAL A 51 0.73 2.79 -2.32
N TYR A 52 0.21 1.70 -1.76
CA TYR A 52 -1.20 1.34 -1.83
C TYR A 52 -1.71 0.97 -0.44
N TRP A 53 -2.57 1.80 0.10
CA TRP A 53 -3.38 1.48 1.28
C TRP A 53 -4.75 0.99 0.82
N SER A 54 -5.13 -0.18 1.30
CA SER A 54 -6.39 -0.81 0.95
C SER A 54 -7.02 -1.45 2.19
N ARG A 55 -8.35 -1.53 2.19
CA ARG A 55 -9.13 -2.18 3.23
C ARG A 55 -9.96 -3.29 2.64
N ILE A 56 -10.18 -4.35 3.40
CA ILE A 56 -11.12 -5.39 3.03
C ILE A 56 -12.53 -4.91 3.42
N VAL A 57 -13.48 -4.97 2.48
CA VAL A 57 -14.89 -4.68 2.74
C VAL A 57 -15.71 -5.85 2.22
N GLY A 58 -16.25 -6.66 3.14
CA GLY A 58 -16.80 -7.97 2.80
C GLY A 58 -15.67 -8.87 2.26
N ASN A 59 -15.79 -9.32 1.01
CA ASN A 59 -14.77 -10.14 0.33
C ASN A 59 -13.99 -9.36 -0.75
N ALA A 60 -14.03 -8.02 -0.73
CA ALA A 60 -13.41 -7.20 -1.75
C ALA A 60 -12.34 -6.26 -1.16
N LEU A 61 -11.19 -6.18 -1.82
CA LEU A 61 -10.15 -5.21 -1.51
C LEU A 61 -10.52 -3.85 -2.11
N LYS A 62 -10.64 -2.82 -1.28
CA LYS A 62 -10.95 -1.45 -1.70
C LYS A 62 -9.81 -0.52 -1.36
N THR A 63 -9.36 0.26 -2.36
CA THR A 63 -8.32 1.27 -2.15
C THR A 63 -8.82 2.37 -1.23
N VAL A 64 -8.10 2.60 -0.13
CA VAL A 64 -8.32 3.71 0.80
C VAL A 64 -7.52 4.93 0.36
N TRP A 65 -6.29 4.71 -0.08
CA TRP A 65 -5.39 5.75 -0.54
C TRP A 65 -4.28 5.10 -1.37
N ARG A 66 -3.87 5.72 -2.48
CA ARG A 66 -2.68 5.24 -3.20
C ARG A 66 -1.91 6.39 -3.85
N ARG A 67 -0.62 6.17 -4.03
CA ARG A 67 0.26 7.07 -4.78
C ARG A 67 1.17 6.29 -5.70
N GLU A 68 1.24 6.74 -6.94
CA GLU A 68 2.09 6.14 -7.96
C GLU A 68 3.52 6.72 -7.89
N LYS A 69 4.48 6.03 -8.53
CA LYS A 69 5.90 6.46 -8.56
C LYS A 69 6.09 7.85 -9.17
N THR A 70 5.17 8.27 -10.04
CA THR A 70 5.12 9.62 -10.64
C THR A 70 4.79 10.72 -9.63
N GLY A 71 4.33 10.33 -8.43
CA GLY A 71 3.82 11.22 -7.41
C GLY A 71 2.31 11.44 -7.48
N LEU A 72 1.61 10.92 -8.50
CA LEU A 72 0.16 11.05 -8.65
C LEU A 72 -0.57 10.33 -7.51
N GLU A 73 -1.45 11.06 -6.83
CA GLU A 73 -2.23 10.59 -5.69
C GLU A 73 -3.68 10.30 -6.09
N PHE A 74 -4.21 9.18 -5.61
CA PHE A 74 -5.61 8.80 -5.75
C PHE A 74 -6.22 8.55 -4.37
N ARG A 75 -7.33 9.23 -4.12
CA ARG A 75 -8.11 9.12 -2.90
C ARG A 75 -9.59 8.91 -3.25
N PRO A 76 -10.35 8.16 -2.45
CA PRO A 76 -11.79 8.01 -2.62
C PRO A 76 -12.47 9.37 -2.65
N VAL A 77 -13.51 9.49 -3.47
CA VAL A 77 -14.39 10.65 -3.49
C VAL A 77 -15.30 10.57 -2.25
N ARG A 78 -14.75 10.86 -1.08
CA ARG A 78 -15.48 11.27 0.12
C ARG A 78 -15.15 12.73 0.37
N ASP A 79 -16.13 13.52 0.80
CA ASP A 79 -15.96 14.94 1.08
C ASP A 79 -16.18 15.21 2.58
N PRO A 80 -15.14 15.58 3.35
CA PRO A 80 -13.73 15.58 2.99
C PRO A 80 -13.12 14.15 3.03
N PRO A 81 -12.05 13.88 2.26
CA PRO A 81 -11.31 12.63 2.38
C PRO A 81 -10.54 12.65 3.70
N ARG A 82 -10.85 11.68 4.57
CA ARG A 82 -10.28 11.58 5.93
C ARG A 82 -8.96 10.80 5.98
N ALA A 83 -8.67 9.99 4.97
CA ALA A 83 -7.48 9.16 4.89
C ALA A 83 -6.43 9.77 3.94
N ASN A 84 -5.22 10.00 4.45
CA ASN A 84 -4.10 10.53 3.67
C ASN A 84 -2.76 10.06 4.24
N CYS A 85 -1.70 10.19 3.46
CA CYS A 85 -0.34 10.11 3.98
C CYS A 85 0.25 11.54 3.99
N PRO A 86 0.74 12.05 5.13
CA PRO A 86 1.27 13.41 5.20
C PRO A 86 2.48 13.64 4.28
N VAL A 87 2.48 14.77 3.55
CA VAL A 87 3.58 15.18 2.66
C VAL A 87 4.96 15.18 3.33
N PRO A 88 5.13 15.64 4.60
CA PRO A 88 6.44 15.66 5.26
C PRO A 88 7.10 14.27 5.47
N ASN A 89 6.31 13.19 5.37
CA ASN A 89 6.76 11.82 5.57
C ASN A 89 7.26 11.20 4.25
N PHE A 90 6.77 11.71 3.11
CA PHE A 90 7.19 11.26 1.79
C PHE A 90 8.65 11.62 1.49
N GLY A 91 9.43 10.61 1.12
CA GLY A 91 10.88 10.73 0.86
C GLY A 91 11.75 10.38 2.06
N LYS A 92 11.15 10.08 3.22
CA LYS A 92 11.83 9.55 4.41
C LYS A 92 11.52 8.09 4.68
N ALA A 93 11.10 7.35 3.65
CA ALA A 93 10.64 5.96 3.78
C ALA A 93 9.41 5.75 4.68
N ASP A 94 8.73 6.83 5.10
CA ASP A 94 7.54 6.75 5.94
C ASP A 94 6.28 6.99 5.09
N TYR A 95 5.48 5.95 4.98
CA TYR A 95 4.25 5.89 4.19
C TYR A 95 3.02 5.63 5.08
N SER A 96 3.11 6.05 6.34
CA SER A 96 2.05 5.84 7.32
C SER A 96 0.73 6.50 6.90
N LEU A 97 -0.37 5.76 7.00
CA LEU A 97 -1.69 6.28 6.70
C LEU A 97 -2.26 6.98 7.93
N HIS A 98 -2.66 8.23 7.75
CA HIS A 98 -3.38 9.02 8.73
C HIS A 98 -4.86 8.99 8.39
N ILE A 99 -5.70 8.66 9.38
CA ILE A 99 -7.16 8.69 9.26
C ILE A 99 -7.69 9.66 10.31
N THR A 100 -8.13 10.84 9.90
CA THR A 100 -8.70 11.84 10.81
C THR A 100 -10.12 11.46 11.24
N GLU A 101 -10.56 11.98 12.40
CA GLU A 101 -11.92 11.82 12.93
C GLU A 101 -12.39 10.36 12.98
N THR A 102 -11.53 9.42 13.39
CA THR A 102 -11.75 7.97 13.28
C THR A 102 -13.11 7.52 13.83
N THR A 103 -13.84 6.70 13.07
CA THR A 103 -15.12 6.11 13.47
C THR A 103 -15.01 4.60 13.61
N PHE A 104 -16.03 3.96 14.17
CA PHE A 104 -16.08 2.49 14.29
C PHE A 104 -16.03 1.75 12.93
N GLU A 105 -16.40 2.41 11.83
CA GLU A 105 -16.35 1.84 10.47
C GLU A 105 -14.95 1.78 9.86
N ASP A 106 -13.99 2.45 10.50
CA ASP A 106 -12.58 2.46 10.10
C ASP A 106 -11.82 1.29 10.72
N GLY A 107 -12.40 0.58 11.70
CA GLY A 107 -11.82 -0.62 12.28
C GLY A 107 -11.95 -1.84 11.36
N GLY A 108 -10.89 -2.63 11.28
CA GLY A 108 -10.83 -3.91 10.55
C GLY A 108 -9.58 -4.08 9.73
#